data_AF-A0A349NFD6-F1
#
_entry.id   AF-A0A349NFD6-F1
#
_cell.length_a   1.000
_cell.length_b   1.000
_cell.length_c   1.000
_cell.angle_alpha   90.00
_cell.angle_beta   90.00
_cell.angle_gamma   90.00
#
_symmetry.space_group_name_H-M   'P 1'
#
loop_
_entity.id
_entity.type
_entity.pdbx_description
1 polymer ?
#
loop_
_entity_poly.entity_id
_entity_poly.type
_entity_poly.pdbx_seq_one_letter_code
_entity_poly.pdbx_strand_id
1 'polypeptide(L)' 'MNMKRMIFVVEGDTEQAFVGNIIVPYFFEKFQFSNVSCYKIKHSGGGISKYSHIRKDLVNSINESDSVVTTMA' A
#
# COMPACT_ATOMS: atom_id res chain seq x y z
N MET A 1 -14.73 14.52 -8.98
CA MET A 1 -14.59 13.47 -7.95
C MET A 1 -13.12 13.08 -7.91
N ASN A 2 -12.43 13.29 -6.79
CA ASN A 2 -11.06 12.84 -6.67
C ASN A 2 -11.05 11.30 -6.69
N MET A 3 -10.25 10.70 -7.58
CA MET A 3 -10.08 9.26 -7.61
C MET A 3 -9.47 8.81 -6.28
N LYS A 4 -10.23 8.03 -5.51
CA LYS A 4 -9.73 7.51 -4.24
C LYS A 4 -8.48 6.67 -4.48
N ARG A 5 -7.51 6.75 -3.58
CA ARG A 5 -6.26 5.96 -3.65
C ARG A 5 -6.32 4.82 -2.65
N MET A 6 -6.09 3.59 -3.09
CA MET A 6 -5.99 2.42 -2.21
C MET A 6 -4.52 2.12 -1.94
N ILE A 7 -4.15 1.98 -0.68
CA ILE A 7 -2.77 1.75 -0.25
C ILE A 7 -2.72 0.45 0.55
N PHE A 8 -1.98 -0.52 0.04
CA PHE A 8 -1.66 -1.75 0.74
C PHE A 8 -0.34 -1.61 1.49
N VAL A 9 -0.35 -1.96 2.76
CA VAL A 9 0.86 -2.13 3.57
C VAL A 9 1.05 -3.61 3.83
N VAL A 10 2.18 -4.15 3.40
CA VAL A 10 2.49 -5.58 3.43
C VAL A 10 3.82 -5.82 4.13
N GLU A 11 4.02 -6.99 4.69
CA GLU A 11 5.26 -7.36 5.40
C GLU A 11 6.20 -8.14 4.47
N GLY A 12 5.64 -8.97 3.60
CA GLY A 12 6.38 -9.94 2.78
C GLY A 12 6.47 -9.60 1.29
N ASP A 13 7.44 -10.20 0.62
CA ASP A 13 7.56 -10.18 -0.84
C ASP A 13 6.39 -10.90 -1.53
N THR A 14 5.90 -11.98 -0.94
CA THR A 14 4.75 -12.74 -1.45
C THR A 14 3.49 -11.87 -1.53
N GLU A 15 3.21 -11.11 -0.47
CA GLU A 15 2.05 -10.22 -0.40
C GLU A 15 2.20 -9.06 -1.39
N GLN A 16 3.40 -8.48 -1.51
CA GLN A 16 3.67 -7.44 -2.50
C GLN A 16 3.43 -7.94 -3.93
N ALA A 17 3.88 -9.16 -4.24
CA ALA A 17 3.65 -9.80 -5.53
C ALA A 17 2.17 -10.12 -5.76
N PHE A 18 1.45 -10.57 -4.73
CA PHE A 18 0.01 -10.80 -4.80
C PHE A 18 -0.77 -9.51 -5.12
N VAL A 19 -0.44 -8.40 -4.44
CA VAL A 19 -1.08 -7.12 -4.73
C VAL A 19 -0.80 -6.68 -6.16
N GLY A 20 0.47 -6.69 -6.59
CA GLY A 20 0.85 -6.23 -7.92
C GLY A 20 0.32 -7.10 -9.07
N ASN A 21 0.34 -8.42 -8.91
CA ASN A 21 0.04 -9.35 -10.00
C ASN A 21 -1.43 -9.81 -10.03
N ILE A 22 -2.17 -9.66 -8.93
CA ILE A 22 -3.55 -10.16 -8.83
C ILE A 22 -4.52 -9.02 -8.49
N ILE A 23 -4.28 -8.30 -7.40
CA ILE A 23 -5.22 -7.27 -6.92
C ILE A 23 -5.29 -6.09 -7.90
N VAL A 24 -4.15 -5.54 -8.32
CA VAL A 24 -4.13 -4.39 -9.24
C VAL A 24 -4.85 -4.71 -10.56
N PRO A 25 -4.55 -5.82 -11.28
CA PRO A 25 -5.28 -6.19 -12.48
C PRO A 25 -6.78 -6.41 -12.23
N TYR A 26 -7.14 -7.13 -11.16
CA TYR A 26 -8.54 -7.40 -10.84
C TYR A 26 -9.35 -6.11 -10.62
N PHE A 27 -8.81 -5.16 -9.85
CA PHE A 27 -9.48 -3.89 -9.58
C PHE A 27 -9.60 -3.01 -10.82
N PHE A 28 -8.57 -3.02 -11.68
CA PHE A 28 -8.61 -2.31 -12.95
C PHE A 28 -9.66 -2.90 -13.89
N GLU A 29 -9.68 -4.21 -14.08
CA GLU A 29 -10.61 -4.89 -14.99
C GLU A 29 -12.06 -4.79 -14.54
N LYS A 30 -12.33 -4.91 -13.24
CA LYS A 30 -13.70 -4.93 -12.70
C LYS A 30 -14.28 -3.56 -12.43
N PHE A 31 -13.45 -2.61 -12.00
CA PHE A 31 -13.92 -1.33 -11.48
C PHE A 31 -13.29 -0.12 -12.17
N GLN A 32 -12.43 -0.33 -13.18
CA GLN A 32 -11.59 0.71 -13.79
C GLN A 32 -10.77 1.48 -12.73
N PHE A 33 -10.44 0.80 -11.64
CA PHE A 33 -9.74 1.38 -10.50
C PHE A 33 -8.25 1.07 -10.58
N SER A 34 -7.46 2.04 -11.05
CA SER A 34 -6.00 1.90 -11.22
C SER A 34 -5.18 2.52 -10.08
N ASN A 35 -5.81 3.27 -9.17
CA ASN A 35 -5.11 4.03 -8.14
C ASN A 35 -4.81 3.17 -6.89
N VAL A 36 -4.06 2.08 -7.09
CA VAL A 36 -3.64 1.14 -6.04
C VAL A 36 -2.12 1.24 -5.87
N SER A 37 -1.65 1.37 -4.63
CA SER A 37 -0.23 1.40 -4.27
C SER A 37 0.08 0.32 -3.23
N CYS A 38 1.30 -0.21 -3.23
CA CYS A 38 1.74 -1.24 -2.28
C CYS A 38 3.08 -0.85 -1.63
N TYR A 39 3.12 -0.86 -0.30
CA TYR A 39 4.29 -0.55 0.50
C TYR A 39 4.69 -1.76 1.32
N LYS A 40 5.92 -2.26 1.11
CA LYS A 40 6.47 -3.36 1.90
C LYS A 40 7.25 -2.83 3.10
N ILE A 41 6.92 -3.30 4.30
CA ILE A 41 7.65 -3.03 5.53
C ILE A 41 8.95 -3.84 5.50
N LYS A 42 10.08 -3.16 5.30
CA LYS A 42 11.40 -3.81 5.33
C LYS A 42 11.91 -3.91 6.77
N HIS A 43 11.96 -5.11 7.32
CA HIS A 43 12.73 -5.41 8.53
C HIS A 43 14.19 -5.71 8.15
N SER A 44 15.07 -4.70 8.16
CA SER A 44 16.52 -4.98 8.08
C SER A 44 17.13 -4.90 9.47
N GLY A 45 17.61 -6.04 10.00
CA GLY A 45 18.59 -6.08 11.07
C GLY A 45 18.17 -5.48 12.42
N GLY A 46 16.99 -5.83 12.93
CA GLY A 46 16.68 -5.66 14.36
C GLY A 46 16.47 -4.24 14.87
N GLY A 47 16.08 -3.27 14.02
CA GLY A 47 15.81 -1.89 14.45
C GLY A 47 14.55 -1.26 13.83
N ILE A 48 13.81 -0.50 14.64
CA ILE A 48 12.58 0.26 14.30
C ILE A 48 12.84 1.43 13.31
N SER A 49 14.09 1.69 12.92
CA SER A 49 14.47 2.84 12.08
C SER A 49 13.82 2.90 10.70
N LYS A 50 13.17 1.83 10.21
CA LYS A 50 12.40 1.87 8.95
C LYS A 50 10.91 2.15 9.14
N TYR A 51 10.36 1.89 10.33
CA TYR A 51 8.96 2.16 10.63
C TYR A 51 8.68 3.67 10.68
N SER A 52 9.62 4.50 11.17
CA SER A 52 9.45 5.96 11.21
C SER A 52 9.25 6.58 9.82
N HIS A 53 10.01 6.12 8.82
CA HIS A 53 9.88 6.56 7.43
C HIS A 53 8.56 6.08 6.81
N ILE A 54 8.26 4.79 6.95
CA ILE A 54 7.00 4.21 6.46
C ILE A 54 5.79 4.91 7.11
N ARG A 55 5.85 5.13 8.42
CA ARG A 55 4.82 5.85 9.17
C ARG A 55 4.65 7.27 8.66
N LYS A 56 5.73 7.99 8.40
CA LYS A 56 5.66 9.36 7.87
C LYS A 56 5.00 9.38 6.49
N ASP A 57 5.41 8.48 5.60
CA ASP A 57 4.86 8.41 4.24
C ASP A 57 3.38 7.98 4.25
N LEU A 58 3.00 7.07 5.14
CA LEU A 58 1.61 6.66 5.33
C LEU A 58 0.76 7.78 5.91
N VAL A 59 1.22 8.46 6.97
CA VAL A 59 0.49 9.57 7.60
C VAL A 59 0.31 10.71 6.61
N ASN A 60 1.35 11.06 5.85
CA ASN A 60 1.24 12.06 4.79
C ASN A 60 0.24 11.60 3.72
N SER A 61 0.32 10.33 3.29
CA SER A 61 -0.61 9.78 2.29
C SER A 61 -2.07 9.83 2.72
N ILE A 62 -2.35 9.54 4.00
CA ILE A 62 -3.69 9.63 4.61
C ILE A 62 -4.17 11.08 4.64
N ASN A 63 -3.28 12.02 4.98
CA ASN A 63 -3.64 13.43 5.15
C ASN A 63 -3.74 14.21 3.82
N GLU A 64 -3.00 13.80 2.79
CA GLU A 64 -2.94 14.50 1.49
C GLU A 64 -4.11 14.14 0.56
N SER A 65 -4.82 13.04 0.79
CA SER A 65 -5.74 12.50 -0.22
C SER A 65 -6.89 11.66 0.33
N ASP A 66 -7.95 11.57 -0.47
CA ASP A 66 -9.13 10.70 -0.32
C ASP A 66 -8.70 9.22 -0.44
N SER A 67 -7.99 8.72 0.58
CA SER A 67 -7.24 7.46 0.53
C SER A 67 -7.75 6.43 1.53
N VAL A 68 -7.66 5.16 1.13
CA VAL A 68 -7.98 4.00 1.96
C VAL A 68 -6.69 3.22 2.16
N VAL A 69 -6.26 3.11 3.41
CA VAL A 69 -5.09 2.31 3.79
C VAL A 69 -5.59 0.98 4.37
N THR A 70 -5.02 -0.12 3.89
CA THR A 70 -5.33 -1.46 4.40
C THR A 70 -4.05 -2.28 4.53
N THR A 71 -4.10 -3.29 5.39
CA THR A 71 -3.06 -4.30 5.54
C THR A 71 -3.55 -5.64 5.00
N MET A 72 -2.62 -6.58 4.81
CA MET A 72 -2.92 -8.01 4.63
C MET A 72 -2.50 -8.75 5.91
N ALA A 73 -3.19 -9.85 6.23
CA ALA A 73 -2.96 -10.68 7.41
C ALA A 73 -2.77 -12.14 6.98
#